data_AF-U3TE68-F1
#
_entry.id   AF-U3TE68-F1
#
_cell.length_a   1.000
_cell.length_b   1.000
_cell.length_c   1.000
_cell.angle_alpha   90.00
_cell.angle_beta   90.00
_cell.angle_gamma   90.00
#
_symmetry.space_group_name_H-M   'P 1'
#
loop_
_entity.id
_entity.type
_entity.pdbx_description
1 polymer ?
#
loop_
_entity_poly.entity_id
_entity_poly.type
_entity_poly.pdbx_seq_one_letter_code
_entity_poly.pdbx_strand_id
1 'polypeptide(L)'
;MGGYSSIAYRVSRARGIEGCSWYVVGSIYVRPDSVFSRLVKALDDEGALLHYVDEVERRVVFKIGFKGLTRLARLIAMSSRAVSLELKASCRAESWKDALADIMDSYRIFRKDRESGVLVVYGIAMGRIVEAEVKGSRVHLKIGRPYRGSLGSVPPQGLFRLSLEEVFELMGYGGN
;
A
#
# COMPACT_ATOMS: atom_id res chain seq x y z
N MET A 1 9.51 -12.46 -21.27
CA MET A 1 8.47 -11.41 -21.31
C MET A 1 7.31 -11.88 -20.44
N GLY A 2 7.34 -11.57 -19.15
CA GLY A 2 6.34 -12.02 -18.16
C GLY A 2 5.08 -11.16 -18.23
N GLY A 3 3.92 -11.81 -18.37
CA GLY A 3 2.63 -11.17 -18.57
C GLY A 3 2.20 -10.27 -17.40
N TYR A 4 1.61 -9.13 -17.76
CA TYR A 4 1.10 -8.07 -16.90
C TYR A 4 -0.09 -8.52 -16.02
N SER A 5 0.16 -9.23 -14.91
CA SER A 5 -0.88 -9.59 -13.93
C SER A 5 -0.62 -9.03 -12.54
N SER A 6 -0.23 -7.76 -12.43
CA SER A 6 -0.09 -7.08 -11.13
C SER A 6 -1.34 -6.25 -10.80
N ILE A 7 -1.63 -6.08 -9.50
CA ILE A 7 -2.73 -5.19 -9.07
C ILE A 7 -2.46 -3.76 -9.54
N ALA A 8 -1.19 -3.36 -9.59
CA ALA A 8 -0.78 -2.06 -10.09
C ALA A 8 -1.17 -1.87 -11.56
N TYR A 9 -0.98 -2.90 -12.39
CA TYR A 9 -1.40 -2.91 -13.78
C TYR A 9 -2.93 -2.79 -13.89
N ARG A 10 -3.69 -3.59 -13.14
CA ARG A 10 -5.16 -3.53 -13.14
C ARG A 10 -5.68 -2.13 -12.80
N VAL A 11 -5.15 -1.53 -11.72
CA VAL A 11 -5.53 -0.17 -11.30
C VAL A 11 -5.17 0.86 -12.37
N SER A 12 -4.00 0.76 -12.99
CA SER A 12 -3.57 1.69 -14.05
C SER A 12 -4.39 1.60 -15.35
N ARG A 13 -5.15 0.51 -15.52
CA ARG A 13 -5.97 0.24 -16.71
C ARG A 13 -7.47 0.40 -16.46
N ALA A 14 -7.88 0.62 -15.21
CA ALA A 14 -9.27 0.86 -14.87
C ALA A 14 -9.77 2.14 -15.55
N ARG A 15 -10.96 2.10 -16.13
CA ARG A 15 -11.54 3.29 -16.76
C ARG A 15 -11.88 4.31 -15.69
N GLY A 16 -11.74 5.58 -16.05
CA GLY A 16 -12.04 6.68 -15.15
C GLY A 16 -11.04 6.86 -14.02
N ILE A 17 -9.89 6.16 -14.02
CA ILE A 17 -8.74 6.40 -13.13
C ILE A 17 -7.62 7.12 -13.88
N GLU A 18 -7.10 8.19 -13.29
CA GLU A 18 -5.95 8.93 -13.81
C GLU A 18 -4.91 9.24 -12.73
N GLY A 19 -3.65 9.36 -13.14
CA GLY A 19 -2.59 9.94 -12.32
C GLY A 19 -2.38 9.26 -10.97
N CYS A 20 -2.33 7.93 -10.94
CA CYS A 20 -2.07 7.18 -9.70
C CYS A 20 -0.65 7.38 -9.18
N SER A 21 -0.53 7.77 -7.91
CA SER A 21 0.73 7.77 -7.17
C SER A 21 0.80 6.59 -6.22
N TRP A 22 1.78 5.72 -6.40
CA TRP A 22 2.03 4.54 -5.55
C TRP A 22 3.05 4.85 -4.47
N TYR A 23 2.69 4.52 -3.23
CA TYR A 23 3.53 4.75 -2.07
C TYR A 23 3.30 3.67 -1.01
N VAL A 24 4.24 3.58 -0.09
CA VAL A 24 4.22 2.63 1.02
C VAL A 24 4.28 3.40 2.32
N VAL A 25 3.43 3.02 3.25
CA VAL A 25 3.55 3.42 4.66
C VAL A 25 4.11 2.24 5.41
N GLY A 26 5.21 2.42 6.13
CA GLY A 26 5.94 1.33 6.74
C GLY A 26 6.34 1.61 8.18
N SER A 27 6.50 0.53 8.94
CA SER A 27 7.19 0.51 10.22
C SER A 27 8.33 -0.50 10.13
N ILE A 28 9.55 -0.07 10.41
CA ILE A 28 10.74 -0.93 10.47
C ILE A 28 11.26 -0.93 11.90
N TYR A 29 11.49 -2.12 12.45
CA TYR A 29 12.31 -2.32 13.63
C TYR A 29 13.70 -2.73 13.17
N VAL A 30 14.70 -1.92 13.53
CA VAL A 30 16.09 -2.10 13.12
C VAL A 30 16.78 -3.08 14.05
N ARG A 31 17.61 -3.97 13.51
CA ARG A 31 18.38 -4.92 14.30
C ARG A 31 19.35 -4.19 15.24
N PRO A 32 19.67 -4.73 16.43
CA PRO A 32 20.64 -4.13 17.35
C PRO A 32 22.06 -4.00 16.77
N ASP A 33 22.47 -4.95 15.94
CA ASP A 33 23.79 -5.02 15.30
C ASP A 33 23.94 -4.13 14.05
N SER A 34 22.86 -3.49 13.61
CA SER A 34 22.86 -2.58 12.47
C SER A 34 23.04 -1.13 12.90
N VAL A 35 23.59 -0.29 12.02
CA VAL A 35 23.70 1.15 12.29
C VAL A 35 22.34 1.81 12.06
N PHE A 36 21.66 2.23 13.14
CA PHE A 36 20.30 2.80 13.09
C PHE A 36 20.24 4.05 12.21
N SER A 37 21.15 5.00 12.45
CA SER A 37 21.25 6.26 11.72
C SER A 37 21.48 6.07 10.21
N ARG A 38 22.12 4.96 9.80
CA ARG A 38 22.33 4.65 8.38
C ARG A 38 21.01 4.39 7.66
N LEU A 39 20.09 3.64 8.27
CA LEU A 39 18.78 3.39 7.68
C LEU A 39 17.93 4.66 7.66
N VAL A 40 17.94 5.42 8.75
CA VAL A 40 17.21 6.70 8.85
C VAL A 40 17.66 7.66 7.75
N LYS A 41 18.98 7.84 7.60
CA LYS A 41 19.55 8.70 6.56
C LYS A 41 19.20 8.20 5.16
N ALA A 42 19.29 6.90 4.89
CA ALA A 42 18.96 6.37 3.57
C ALA A 42 17.48 6.55 3.21
N LEU A 43 16.58 6.48 4.20
CA LEU A 43 15.16 6.79 3.99
C LEU A 43 14.96 8.27 3.63
N ASP A 44 15.61 9.18 4.37
CA ASP A 44 15.56 10.61 4.11
C ASP A 44 16.14 10.98 2.72
N ASP A 45 17.30 10.42 2.37
CA ASP A 45 17.98 10.63 1.09
C ASP A 45 17.12 10.15 -0.11
N GLU A 46 16.25 9.14 0.07
CA GLU A 46 15.29 8.67 -0.95
C GLU A 46 13.92 9.38 -0.88
N GLY A 47 13.82 10.46 -0.10
CA GLY A 47 12.63 11.30 0.00
C GLY A 47 11.48 10.68 0.81
N ALA A 48 11.80 9.80 1.77
CA ALA A 48 10.79 9.31 2.70
C ALA A 48 10.37 10.42 3.67
N LEU A 49 9.07 10.55 3.89
CA LEU A 49 8.54 11.32 5.01
C LEU A 49 8.64 10.46 6.28
N LEU A 50 9.48 10.87 7.22
CA LEU A 50 9.66 10.20 8.50
C LEU A 50 8.60 10.70 9.49
N HIS A 51 7.65 9.83 9.85
CA HIS A 51 6.58 10.14 10.79
C HIS A 51 6.99 9.92 12.25
N TYR A 52 7.88 8.98 12.49
CA TYR A 52 8.37 8.61 13.82
C TYR A 52 9.76 8.00 13.69
N VAL A 53 10.67 8.45 14.55
CA VAL A 53 12.03 7.90 14.66
C VAL A 53 12.34 7.77 16.14
N ASP A 54 12.60 6.55 16.58
CA ASP A 54 12.92 6.23 17.97
C ASP A 54 14.16 5.36 18.01
N GLU A 55 15.24 5.92 18.54
CA GLU A 55 16.52 5.25 18.64
C GLU A 55 16.55 4.21 19.77
N VAL A 56 15.76 4.40 20.83
CA VAL A 56 15.67 3.47 21.97
C VAL A 56 14.92 2.22 21.56
N GLU A 57 13.74 2.37 20.95
CA GLU A 57 12.98 1.24 20.37
C GLU A 57 13.60 0.70 19.08
N ARG A 58 14.54 1.46 18.50
CA ARG A 58 15.14 1.23 17.18
C ARG A 58 14.08 1.08 16.11
N ARG A 59 13.11 2.00 16.10
CA ARG A 59 11.92 1.96 15.26
C ARG A 59 11.83 3.20 14.37
N VAL A 60 11.48 2.97 13.11
CA VAL A 60 11.20 4.04 12.15
C VAL A 60 9.83 3.81 11.52
N VAL A 61 8.96 4.83 11.55
CA VAL A 61 7.70 4.86 10.80
C VAL A 61 7.82 5.91 9.71
N PHE A 62 7.50 5.53 8.48
CA PHE A 62 7.76 6.35 7.30
C PHE A 62 6.67 6.19 6.25
N LYS A 63 6.65 7.16 5.32
CA LYS A 63 5.95 7.09 4.05
C LYS A 63 6.96 7.34 2.93
N ILE A 64 7.04 6.44 1.96
CA ILE A 64 7.96 6.58 0.82
C ILE A 64 7.27 6.23 -0.49
N GLY A 65 7.66 6.88 -1.60
CA GLY A 65 7.24 6.45 -2.92
C GLY A 65 7.78 5.07 -3.26
N PHE A 66 7.04 4.30 -4.08
CA PHE A 66 7.44 2.92 -4.40
C PHE A 66 8.85 2.83 -5.03
N LYS A 67 9.23 3.80 -5.88
CA LYS A 67 10.59 3.88 -6.45
C LYS A 67 11.68 4.00 -5.37
N GLY A 68 11.47 4.83 -4.34
CA GLY A 68 12.42 4.93 -3.22
C GLY A 68 12.51 3.60 -2.46
N LEU A 69 11.37 2.92 -2.23
CA LEU A 69 11.36 1.60 -1.59
C LEU A 69 12.17 0.56 -2.38
N THR A 70 12.05 0.53 -3.71
CA THR A 70 12.81 -0.41 -4.56
C THR A 70 14.33 -0.24 -4.39
N ARG A 71 14.82 0.99 -4.26
CA ARG A 71 16.24 1.30 -4.07
C ARG A 71 16.74 0.90 -2.68
N LEU A 72 15.88 1.04 -1.67
CA LEU A 72 16.21 0.70 -0.28
C LEU A 72 15.94 -0.75 0.10
N ALA A 73 15.33 -1.54 -0.78
CA ALA A 73 14.89 -2.91 -0.51
C ALA A 73 15.94 -3.76 0.20
N ARG A 74 17.16 -3.79 -0.37
CA ARG A 74 18.28 -4.57 0.16
C ARG A 74 18.74 -4.05 1.52
N LEU A 75 18.83 -2.73 1.69
CA LEU A 75 19.23 -2.13 2.97
C LEU A 75 18.21 -2.45 4.06
N ILE A 76 16.91 -2.29 3.76
CA ILE A 76 15.83 -2.61 4.69
C ILE A 76 15.90 -4.09 5.08
N ALA A 77 16.05 -5.01 4.12
CA ALA A 77 16.14 -6.44 4.40
C ALA A 77 17.34 -6.79 5.30
N MET A 78 18.51 -6.18 5.07
CA MET A 78 19.71 -6.45 5.87
C MET A 78 19.68 -5.79 7.25
N SER A 79 19.06 -4.62 7.38
CA SER A 79 19.07 -3.83 8.63
C SER A 79 17.88 -4.07 9.54
N SER A 80 16.82 -4.73 9.07
CA SER A 80 15.59 -4.92 9.84
C SER A 80 15.54 -6.26 10.56
N ARG A 81 14.97 -6.25 11.78
CA ARG A 81 14.54 -7.46 12.49
C ARG A 81 13.06 -7.77 12.24
N ALA A 82 12.27 -6.73 11.95
CA ALA A 82 10.87 -6.84 11.59
C ALA A 82 10.47 -5.65 10.72
N VAL A 83 9.59 -5.90 9.75
CA VAL A 83 9.06 -4.90 8.82
C VAL A 83 7.57 -5.14 8.66
N SER A 84 6.78 -4.07 8.70
CA SER A 84 5.35 -4.09 8.39
C SER A 84 5.03 -2.95 7.44
N LEU A 85 4.59 -3.27 6.24
CA LEU A 85 4.31 -2.31 5.17
C LEU A 85 2.83 -2.30 4.80
N GLU A 86 2.33 -1.15 4.34
CA GLU A 86 1.03 -1.00 3.70
C GLU A 86 1.25 -0.43 2.30
N LEU A 87 0.83 -1.17 1.27
CA LEU A 87 0.87 -0.67 -0.12
C LEU A 87 -0.36 0.19 -0.38
N LYS A 88 -0.13 1.43 -0.82
CA LYS A 88 -1.19 2.39 -1.12
C LYS A 88 -1.04 3.01 -2.49
N ALA A 89 -2.18 3.34 -3.07
CA ALA A 89 -2.27 4.17 -4.27
C ALA A 89 -3.19 5.34 -4.02
N SER A 90 -2.86 6.50 -4.58
CA SER A 90 -3.73 7.67 -4.59
C SER A 90 -3.96 8.08 -6.02
N CYS A 91 -5.18 7.89 -6.50
CA CYS A 91 -5.56 8.11 -7.89
C CYS A 91 -6.61 9.22 -7.98
N ARG A 92 -6.65 9.92 -9.11
CA ARG A 92 -7.82 10.74 -9.48
C ARG A 92 -8.84 9.82 -10.15
N ALA A 93 -10.11 10.07 -9.90
CA ALA A 93 -11.22 9.38 -10.52
C ALA A 93 -12.27 10.37 -11.01
N GLU A 94 -12.69 10.24 -12.27
CA GLU A 94 -13.82 11.00 -12.82
C GLU A 94 -15.14 10.50 -12.23
N SER A 95 -15.28 9.18 -12.16
CA SER A 95 -16.37 8.47 -11.51
C SER A 95 -15.79 7.38 -10.63
N TRP A 96 -15.86 7.58 -9.31
CA TRP A 96 -15.36 6.58 -8.37
C TRP A 96 -16.13 5.25 -8.48
N LYS A 97 -17.40 5.26 -8.89
CA LYS A 97 -18.19 4.04 -9.07
C LYS A 97 -17.63 3.17 -10.19
N ASP A 98 -17.39 3.79 -11.36
CA ASP A 98 -16.89 3.08 -12.53
C ASP A 98 -15.45 2.62 -12.30
N ALA A 99 -14.63 3.47 -11.66
CA ALA A 99 -13.29 3.12 -11.23
C ALA A 99 -13.29 1.88 -10.31
N LEU A 100 -14.12 1.87 -9.26
CA LEU A 100 -14.19 0.73 -8.34
C LEU A 100 -14.75 -0.53 -9.01
N ALA A 101 -15.72 -0.40 -9.92
CA ALA A 101 -16.28 -1.53 -10.66
C ALA A 101 -15.25 -2.17 -11.61
N ASP A 102 -14.38 -1.39 -12.23
CA ASP A 102 -13.29 -1.91 -13.07
C ASP A 102 -12.13 -2.49 -12.22
N ILE A 103 -11.82 -1.88 -11.07
CA ILE A 103 -10.74 -2.34 -10.19
C ILE A 103 -11.13 -3.60 -9.40
N MET A 104 -12.36 -3.68 -8.88
CA MET A 104 -12.77 -4.70 -7.92
C MET A 104 -13.72 -5.72 -8.58
N ASP A 105 -13.41 -7.00 -8.41
CA ASP A 105 -14.27 -8.13 -8.80
C ASP A 105 -15.59 -8.13 -8.04
N SER A 106 -15.56 -7.66 -6.79
CA SER A 106 -16.73 -7.44 -5.95
C SER A 106 -16.40 -6.43 -4.86
N TYR A 107 -17.37 -5.64 -4.39
CA TYR A 107 -17.15 -4.70 -3.31
C TYR A 107 -18.40 -4.40 -2.49
N ARG A 108 -18.19 -3.84 -1.30
CA ARG A 108 -19.25 -3.35 -0.41
C ARG A 108 -18.84 -2.04 0.25
N ILE A 109 -19.81 -1.14 0.37
CA ILE A 109 -19.68 0.12 1.10
C ILE A 109 -19.93 -0.12 2.58
N PHE A 110 -19.02 0.34 3.44
CA PHE A 110 -19.11 0.14 4.90
C PHE A 110 -19.35 1.44 5.67
N ARG A 111 -18.83 2.56 5.19
CA ARG A 111 -18.98 3.85 5.85
C ARG A 111 -19.17 4.95 4.82
N LYS A 112 -20.10 5.86 5.12
CA LYS A 112 -20.27 7.12 4.41
C LYS A 112 -20.34 8.24 5.44
N ASP A 113 -19.31 9.07 5.48
CA ASP A 113 -19.31 10.30 6.24
C ASP A 113 -20.04 11.38 5.43
N ARG A 114 -21.11 11.95 5.99
CA ARG A 114 -21.92 12.96 5.30
C ARG A 114 -21.27 14.35 5.33
N GLU A 115 -20.48 14.65 6.35
CA GLU A 115 -19.85 15.97 6.51
C GLU A 115 -18.61 16.09 5.62
N SER A 116 -17.74 15.08 5.66
CA SER A 116 -16.52 15.06 4.85
C SER A 116 -16.72 14.47 3.46
N GLY A 117 -17.89 13.86 3.19
CA GLY A 117 -18.18 13.15 1.95
C GLY A 117 -17.34 11.88 1.74
N VAL A 118 -16.61 11.44 2.77
CA VAL A 118 -15.70 10.29 2.70
C VAL A 118 -16.49 8.99 2.62
N LEU A 119 -16.19 8.17 1.61
CA LEU A 119 -16.71 6.81 1.48
C LEU A 119 -15.61 5.81 1.77
N VAL A 120 -15.88 4.80 2.60
CA VAL A 120 -14.99 3.64 2.79
C VAL A 120 -15.66 2.41 2.19
N VAL A 121 -14.98 1.83 1.22
CA VAL A 121 -15.38 0.65 0.47
C VAL A 121 -14.35 -0.44 0.68
N TYR A 122 -14.79 -1.67 0.91
CA TYR A 122 -13.91 -2.83 0.84
C TYR A 122 -14.34 -3.72 -0.31
N GLY A 123 -13.38 -4.21 -1.08
CA GLY A 123 -13.63 -5.09 -2.21
C GLY A 123 -12.51 -6.07 -2.44
N ILE A 124 -12.73 -6.97 -3.37
CA ILE A 124 -11.77 -7.97 -3.81
C ILE A 124 -11.28 -7.60 -5.19
N ALA A 125 -9.98 -7.58 -5.40
CA ALA A 125 -9.38 -7.40 -6.71
C ALA A 125 -8.29 -8.45 -6.90
N MET A 126 -8.43 -9.29 -7.92
CA MET A 126 -7.50 -10.40 -8.20
C MET A 126 -7.34 -11.33 -6.99
N GLY A 127 -8.45 -11.62 -6.30
CA GLY A 127 -8.48 -12.48 -5.10
C GLY A 127 -7.91 -11.85 -3.82
N ARG A 128 -7.54 -10.56 -3.83
CA ARG A 128 -6.95 -9.83 -2.70
C ARG A 128 -7.89 -8.78 -2.15
N ILE A 129 -7.81 -8.53 -0.84
CA ILE A 129 -8.59 -7.46 -0.22
C ILE A 129 -8.06 -6.09 -0.61
N VAL A 130 -8.97 -5.18 -0.90
CA VAL A 130 -8.69 -3.77 -1.21
C VAL A 130 -9.63 -2.91 -0.37
N GLU A 131 -9.07 -1.98 0.39
CA GLU A 131 -9.81 -0.88 1.00
C GLU A 131 -9.68 0.33 0.09
N ALA A 132 -10.79 0.96 -0.26
CA ALA A 132 -10.84 2.20 -1.01
C ALA A 132 -11.51 3.28 -0.18
N GLU A 133 -10.77 4.35 0.08
CA GLU A 133 -11.29 5.58 0.65
C GLU A 133 -11.49 6.61 -0.46
N VAL A 134 -12.73 7.02 -0.68
CA VAL A 134 -13.10 8.00 -1.71
C VAL A 134 -13.29 9.36 -1.06
N LYS A 135 -12.60 10.37 -1.57
CA LYS A 135 -12.61 11.77 -1.12
C LYS A 135 -12.80 12.69 -2.33
N GLY A 136 -14.04 13.07 -2.60
CA GLY A 136 -14.38 13.83 -3.81
C GLY A 136 -13.99 13.04 -5.07
N SER A 137 -13.11 13.62 -5.90
CA SER A 137 -12.56 12.98 -7.11
C SER A 137 -11.30 12.15 -6.86
N ARG A 138 -10.93 11.88 -5.60
CA ARG A 138 -9.77 11.02 -5.29
C ARG A 138 -10.20 9.69 -4.72
N VAL A 139 -9.55 8.63 -5.20
CA VAL A 139 -9.67 7.28 -4.68
C VAL A 139 -8.32 6.87 -4.10
N HIS A 140 -8.30 6.63 -2.79
CA HIS A 140 -7.15 6.13 -2.06
C HIS A 140 -7.31 4.64 -1.84
N LEU A 141 -6.46 3.83 -2.46
CA LEU A 141 -6.48 2.39 -2.35
C LEU A 141 -5.44 1.93 -1.33
N LYS A 142 -5.79 0.94 -0.53
CA LYS A 142 -4.90 0.16 0.31
C LYS A 142 -5.05 -1.30 -0.10
N ILE A 143 -3.97 -1.90 -0.57
CA ILE A 143 -3.99 -3.28 -1.08
C ILE A 143 -3.49 -4.23 0.00
N GLY A 144 -4.21 -5.33 0.21
CA GLY A 144 -3.87 -6.33 1.20
C GLY A 144 -3.60 -7.71 0.61
N ARG A 145 -3.61 -8.69 1.52
CA ARG A 145 -3.38 -10.10 1.26
C ARG A 145 -4.53 -10.77 0.52
N PRO A 146 -4.33 -12.00 0.00
CA PRO A 146 -5.43 -12.83 -0.48
C PRO A 146 -6.53 -12.94 0.57
N TYR A 147 -7.78 -12.80 0.13
CA TYR A 147 -8.93 -12.83 1.03
C TYR A 147 -10.03 -13.71 0.46
N ARG A 148 -10.38 -14.74 1.22
CA ARG A 148 -11.46 -15.70 0.90
C ARG A 148 -12.66 -15.56 1.84
N GLY A 149 -12.64 -14.58 2.73
CA GLY A 149 -13.73 -14.31 3.65
C GLY A 149 -14.89 -13.59 2.96
N SER A 150 -15.97 -13.39 3.70
CA SER A 150 -17.12 -12.60 3.24
C SER A 150 -16.85 -11.10 3.41
N LEU A 151 -17.38 -10.27 2.50
CA LEU A 151 -17.52 -8.81 2.70
C LEU A 151 -18.80 -8.49 3.51
N GLY A 152 -19.24 -9.42 4.35
CA GLY A 152 -20.37 -9.27 5.27
C GLY A 152 -20.10 -8.23 6.38
N SER A 153 -18.84 -8.13 6.79
CA SER A 153 -18.33 -7.29 7.88
C SER A 153 -17.00 -6.64 7.48
N VAL A 154 -16.56 -5.65 8.28
CA VAL A 154 -15.30 -4.94 8.03
C VAL A 154 -14.13 -5.93 8.12
N PRO A 155 -13.28 -6.04 7.09
CA PRO A 155 -12.12 -6.93 7.12
C PRO A 155 -11.13 -6.56 8.24
N PRO A 156 -10.45 -7.55 8.85
CA PRO A 156 -9.38 -7.28 9.82
C PRO A 156 -8.25 -6.44 9.23
N GLN A 157 -7.85 -5.38 9.95
CA GLN A 157 -6.79 -4.47 9.49
C GLN A 157 -5.41 -5.14 9.30
N GLY A 158 -5.17 -6.28 9.99
CA GLY A 158 -3.97 -7.09 9.81
C GLY A 158 -3.77 -7.63 8.39
N LEU A 159 -4.84 -7.72 7.58
CA LEU A 159 -4.76 -8.17 6.18
C LEU A 159 -4.01 -7.20 5.27
N PHE A 160 -3.84 -5.95 5.68
CA PHE A 160 -3.12 -4.94 4.91
C PHE A 160 -1.68 -4.72 5.37
N ARG A 161 -1.21 -5.52 6.34
CA ARG A 161 0.19 -5.54 6.76
C ARG A 161 0.94 -6.56 5.92
N LEU A 162 1.88 -6.07 5.13
CA LEU A 162 2.61 -6.82 4.11
C LEU A 162 4.10 -6.85 4.45
N SER A 163 4.76 -7.92 4.02
CA SER A 163 6.22 -8.00 3.94
C SER A 163 6.73 -7.17 2.74
N LEU A 164 8.05 -6.98 2.70
CA LEU A 164 8.71 -6.32 1.58
C LEU A 164 8.50 -7.10 0.26
N GLU A 165 8.57 -8.43 0.32
CA GLU A 165 8.37 -9.34 -0.81
C GLU A 165 6.93 -9.27 -1.34
N GLU A 166 5.93 -9.31 -0.45
CA GLU A 166 4.51 -9.19 -0.82
C GLU A 166 4.24 -7.85 -1.53
N VAL A 167 4.85 -6.75 -1.07
CA VAL A 167 4.72 -5.44 -1.73
C VAL A 167 5.30 -5.46 -3.15
N PHE A 168 6.46 -6.10 -3.34
CA PHE A 168 7.08 -6.20 -4.67
C PHE A 168 6.28 -7.09 -5.62
N GLU A 169 5.79 -8.24 -5.15
CA GLU A 169 4.89 -9.13 -5.92
C GLU A 169 3.67 -8.36 -6.42
N LEU A 170 3.00 -7.62 -5.54
CA LEU A 170 1.83 -6.80 -5.88
C LEU A 170 2.12 -5.74 -6.95
N MET A 171 3.34 -5.22 -6.96
CA MET A 171 3.75 -4.21 -7.94
C MET A 171 4.29 -4.82 -9.24
N GLY A 172 4.33 -6.14 -9.36
CA GLY A 172 4.86 -6.87 -10.52
C GLY A 172 6.39 -6.95 -10.55
N TYR A 173 7.05 -6.76 -9.40
CA TYR A 173 8.48 -6.93 -9.21
C TYR A 173 8.68 -8.25 -8.45
N GLY A 174 8.94 -9.34 -9.16
CA GLY A 174 9.00 -10.66 -8.52
C GLY A 174 8.48 -11.73 -9.44
N GLY A 175 9.36 -12.17 -10.34
CA GLY A 175 9.17 -13.33 -11.19
C GLY A 175 10.55 -13.77 -11.62
N ASN A 176 11.05 -14.83 -11.00
CA ASN A 176 11.94 -15.75 -11.70
C ASN A 176 11.07 -16.64 -12.58
#